data_AF-A0A940YEH1-F1
#
_entry.id   AF-A0A940YEH1-F1
#
_cell.length_a   1.000
_cell.length_b   1.000
_cell.length_c   1.000
_cell.angle_alpha   90.00
_cell.angle_beta   90.00
_cell.angle_gamma   90.00
#
_symmetry.space_group_name_H-M   'P 1'
#
loop_
_entity.id
_entity.type
_entity.pdbx_description
1 polymer ?
#
loop_
_entity_poly.entity_id
_entity_poly.type
_entity_poly.pdbx_seq_one_letter_code
_entity_poly.pdbx_strand_id
1 'polypeptide(L)'
;MVKKLKKMAEAKAANPAGLLDSQLAGAVKASAQQIWLAGMGAFAKAQEEGGKVFEALVKEGVSLQRKTQAVAEERLGEVTGKMSAMAGEVTNKAGASWDKLESIFEARTAKAMSKLGVPTAKDVAELTARVEALAAAVAKLGGDVKPAKPAKAPRKAAAPKKAAAKAAAAAPAPAPAKKAAAPRKAAAKKSAPAA
;
A
#
# COMPACT_ATOMS: atom_id res chain seq x y z
N MET A 1 -85.33 37.13 -41.96
CA MET A 1 -84.26 36.67 -41.03
C MET A 1 -84.61 35.41 -40.22
N VAL A 2 -85.89 35.05 -40.01
CA VAL A 2 -86.30 33.93 -39.15
C VAL A 2 -85.90 32.53 -39.69
N LYS A 3 -85.87 32.33 -41.01
CA LYS A 3 -85.46 31.05 -41.63
C LYS A 3 -83.99 30.68 -41.37
N LYS A 4 -83.11 31.68 -41.22
CA LYS A 4 -81.68 31.46 -40.94
C LYS A 4 -81.44 31.06 -39.48
N LEU A 5 -82.25 31.61 -38.56
CA LEU A 5 -82.24 31.25 -37.14
C LEU A 5 -82.77 29.83 -36.91
N LYS A 6 -83.84 29.42 -37.61
CA LYS A 6 -84.37 28.06 -37.52
C LYS A 6 -83.38 27.00 -38.01
N LYS A 7 -82.69 27.27 -39.14
CA LYS A 7 -81.67 26.35 -39.68
C LYS A 7 -80.43 26.22 -38.78
N MET A 8 -80.03 27.29 -38.07
CA MET A 8 -78.96 27.20 -37.06
C MET A 8 -79.41 26.45 -35.79
N ALA A 9 -80.67 26.59 -35.39
CA ALA A 9 -81.23 25.85 -34.25
C ALA A 9 -81.32 24.34 -34.54
N GLU A 10 -81.74 23.95 -35.75
CA GLU A 10 -81.78 22.55 -36.18
C GLU A 10 -80.38 21.94 -36.35
N ALA A 11 -79.41 22.70 -36.86
CA ALA A 11 -78.01 22.25 -36.95
C ALA A 11 -77.35 22.08 -35.57
N LYS A 12 -77.73 22.91 -34.58
CA LYS A 12 -77.29 22.79 -33.19
C LYS A 12 -77.98 21.62 -32.46
N ALA A 13 -79.21 21.30 -32.83
CA ALA A 13 -79.96 20.15 -32.33
C ALA A 13 -79.52 18.82 -32.96
N ALA A 14 -78.94 18.84 -34.16
CA ALA A 14 -78.54 17.64 -34.90
C ALA A 14 -77.22 17.01 -34.40
N ASN A 15 -76.36 17.74 -33.69
CA ASN A 15 -75.13 17.15 -33.14
C ASN A 15 -74.71 17.72 -31.77
N PRO A 16 -75.57 17.59 -30.74
CA PRO A 16 -75.24 17.98 -29.37
C PRO A 16 -74.09 17.13 -28.80
N ALA A 17 -73.91 15.90 -29.27
CA ALA A 17 -72.84 15.01 -28.83
C ALA A 17 -71.44 15.56 -29.20
N GLY A 18 -71.23 16.00 -30.44
CA GLY A 18 -69.92 16.56 -30.86
C GLY A 18 -69.55 17.88 -30.18
N LEU A 19 -70.53 18.68 -29.78
CA LEU A 19 -70.29 19.92 -29.03
C LEU A 19 -69.85 19.64 -27.59
N LEU A 20 -70.43 18.61 -26.97
CA LEU A 20 -70.11 18.14 -25.63
C LEU A 20 -68.72 17.48 -25.58
N ASP A 21 -68.36 16.68 -26.60
CA ASP A 21 -67.01 16.12 -26.76
C ASP A 21 -65.95 17.21 -26.92
N SER A 22 -66.24 18.25 -27.71
CA SER A 22 -65.31 19.39 -27.89
C SER A 22 -65.14 20.20 -26.60
N GLN A 23 -66.22 20.41 -25.83
CA GLN A 23 -66.15 21.06 -24.52
C GLN A 23 -65.39 20.22 -23.49
N LEU A 24 -65.59 18.89 -23.50
CA LEU A 24 -64.88 17.96 -22.62
C LEU A 24 -63.39 17.89 -22.97
N ALA A 25 -63.04 17.80 -24.25
CA ALA A 25 -61.65 17.85 -24.72
C ALA A 25 -60.97 19.18 -24.37
N GLY A 26 -61.71 20.29 -24.45
CA GLY A 26 -61.26 21.61 -24.01
C GLY A 26 -60.98 21.66 -22.50
N ALA A 27 -61.89 21.10 -21.69
CA ALA A 27 -61.75 21.04 -20.24
C ALA A 27 -60.56 20.15 -19.80
N VAL A 28 -60.38 18.99 -20.45
CA VAL A 28 -59.25 18.09 -20.19
C VAL A 28 -57.93 18.75 -20.57
N LYS A 29 -57.86 19.43 -21.73
CA LYS A 29 -56.66 20.17 -22.13
C LYS A 29 -56.34 21.31 -21.16
N ALA A 30 -57.35 22.05 -20.71
CA ALA A 30 -57.17 23.12 -19.74
C ALA A 30 -56.67 22.58 -18.38
N SER A 31 -57.24 21.47 -17.92
CA SER A 31 -56.79 20.79 -16.69
C SER A 31 -55.36 20.25 -16.81
N ALA A 32 -55.03 19.57 -17.91
CA ALA A 32 -53.69 19.07 -18.18
C ALA A 32 -52.66 20.23 -18.24
N GLN A 33 -53.04 21.36 -18.82
CA GLN A 33 -52.18 22.55 -18.88
C GLN A 33 -52.01 23.20 -17.50
N GLN A 34 -53.03 23.21 -16.65
CA GLN A 34 -52.92 23.64 -15.25
C GLN A 34 -52.04 22.70 -14.43
N ILE A 35 -52.20 21.39 -14.58
CA ILE A 35 -51.35 20.39 -13.91
C ILE A 35 -49.90 20.54 -14.36
N TRP A 36 -49.66 20.79 -15.65
CA TRP A 36 -48.33 21.00 -16.18
C TRP A 36 -47.69 22.29 -15.63
N LEU A 37 -48.42 23.40 -15.63
CA LEU A 37 -47.94 24.67 -15.07
C LEU A 37 -47.72 24.58 -13.55
N ALA A 38 -48.59 23.90 -12.83
CA ALA A 38 -48.42 23.62 -11.40
C ALA A 38 -47.22 22.71 -11.15
N GLY A 39 -47.00 21.70 -12.00
CA GLY A 39 -45.83 20.83 -11.95
C GLY A 39 -44.52 21.61 -12.18
N MET A 40 -44.50 22.50 -13.17
CA MET A 40 -43.35 23.38 -13.41
C MET A 40 -43.14 24.39 -12.27
N GLY A 41 -44.21 24.94 -11.69
CA GLY A 41 -44.13 25.86 -10.56
C GLY A 41 -43.63 25.18 -9.28
N ALA A 42 -44.10 23.96 -9.00
CA ALA A 42 -43.64 23.16 -7.87
C ALA A 42 -42.18 22.72 -8.06
N PHE A 43 -41.77 22.36 -9.27
CA PHE A 43 -40.37 22.07 -9.58
C PHE A 43 -39.47 23.29 -9.40
N ALA A 44 -39.90 24.47 -9.87
CA ALA A 44 -39.16 25.72 -9.66
C ALA A 44 -39.02 26.04 -8.16
N LYS A 45 -40.09 25.86 -7.38
CA LYS A 45 -40.07 26.07 -5.92
C LYS A 45 -39.17 25.05 -5.20
N ALA A 46 -39.18 23.79 -5.64
CA ALA A 46 -38.28 22.76 -5.14
C ALA A 46 -36.81 23.00 -5.54
N GLN A 47 -36.52 23.62 -6.70
CA GLN A 47 -35.16 24.06 -7.03
C GLN A 47 -34.70 25.20 -6.11
N GLU A 48 -35.56 26.19 -5.87
CA GLU A 48 -35.24 27.34 -5.02
C GLU A 48 -35.03 26.94 -3.55
N GLU A 49 -35.84 26.00 -3.05
CA GLU A 49 -35.71 25.46 -1.68
C GLU A 49 -34.65 24.35 -1.60
N GLY A 50 -34.45 23.59 -2.67
CA GLY A 50 -33.46 22.52 -2.76
C GLY A 50 -32.03 23.02 -2.65
N GLY A 51 -31.72 24.20 -3.20
CA GLY A 51 -30.43 24.85 -3.02
C GLY A 51 -30.12 25.18 -1.54
N LYS A 52 -31.12 25.68 -0.81
CA LYS A 52 -30.98 26.02 0.63
C LYS A 52 -30.78 24.77 1.49
N VAL A 53 -31.53 23.70 1.21
CA VAL A 53 -31.37 22.42 1.90
C VAL A 53 -30.02 21.79 1.57
N PHE A 54 -29.56 21.89 0.32
CA PHE A 54 -28.24 21.43 -0.08
C PHE A 54 -27.12 22.21 0.63
N GLU A 55 -27.18 23.54 0.66
CA GLU A 55 -26.21 24.36 1.39
C GLU A 55 -26.20 24.05 2.89
N ALA A 56 -27.38 23.82 3.50
CA ALA A 56 -27.49 23.39 4.89
C ALA A 56 -26.81 22.03 5.11
N LEU A 57 -27.09 21.05 4.24
CA LEU A 57 -26.45 19.73 4.29
C LEU A 57 -24.94 19.80 4.08
N VAL A 58 -24.45 20.65 3.17
CA VAL A 58 -23.02 20.87 2.96
C VAL A 58 -22.39 21.50 4.19
N LYS A 59 -23.04 22.49 4.80
CA LYS A 59 -22.55 23.13 6.03
C LYS A 59 -22.53 22.15 7.19
N GLU A 60 -23.57 21.34 7.35
CA GLU A 60 -23.60 20.25 8.33
C GLU A 60 -22.50 19.22 8.05
N GLY A 61 -22.31 18.81 6.80
CA GLY A 61 -21.26 17.88 6.37
C GLY A 61 -19.85 18.40 6.67
N VAL A 62 -19.57 19.67 6.36
CA VAL A 62 -18.29 20.32 6.70
C VAL A 62 -18.12 20.43 8.22
N SER A 63 -19.20 20.75 8.96
CA SER A 63 -19.14 20.81 10.42
C SER A 63 -18.90 19.43 11.04
N LEU A 64 -19.50 18.38 10.48
CA LEU A 64 -19.34 17.00 10.91
C LEU A 64 -17.95 16.48 10.58
N GLN A 65 -17.44 16.78 9.38
CA GLN A 65 -16.07 16.46 9.00
C GLN A 65 -15.08 17.14 9.96
N ARG A 66 -15.25 18.43 10.25
CA ARG A 66 -14.39 19.15 11.21
C ARG A 66 -14.47 18.57 12.61
N LYS A 67 -15.66 18.24 13.10
CA LYS A 67 -15.85 17.60 14.41
C LYS A 67 -15.20 16.22 14.45
N THR A 68 -15.40 15.39 13.43
CA THR A 68 -14.80 14.06 13.33
C THR A 68 -13.29 14.14 13.20
N GLN A 69 -12.77 15.11 12.45
CA GLN A 69 -11.33 15.35 12.34
C GLN A 69 -10.74 15.80 13.68
N ALA A 70 -11.37 16.75 14.38
CA ALA A 70 -10.91 17.20 15.69
C ALA A 70 -10.91 16.05 16.72
N VAL A 71 -11.98 15.25 16.76
CA VAL A 71 -12.05 14.07 17.62
C VAL A 71 -11.01 13.03 17.21
N ALA A 72 -10.80 12.80 15.91
CA ALA A 72 -9.77 11.87 15.44
C ALA A 72 -8.36 12.36 15.80
N GLU A 73 -8.08 13.66 15.65
CA GLU A 73 -6.81 14.27 16.03
C GLU A 73 -6.57 14.19 17.54
N GLU A 74 -7.60 14.42 18.37
CA GLU A 74 -7.54 14.27 19.82
C GLU A 74 -7.30 12.80 20.22
N ARG A 75 -8.05 11.86 19.63
CA ARG A 75 -7.90 10.43 19.91
C ARG A 75 -6.58 9.88 19.41
N LEU A 76 -6.10 10.32 18.25
CA LEU A 76 -4.81 9.93 17.71
C LEU A 76 -3.70 10.52 18.58
N GLY A 77 -3.81 11.79 19.01
CA GLY A 77 -2.88 12.41 19.94
C GLY A 77 -2.79 11.66 21.27
N GLU A 78 -3.93 11.27 21.85
CA GLU A 78 -3.96 10.47 23.07
C GLU A 78 -3.38 9.07 22.88
N VAL A 79 -3.75 8.38 21.79
CA VAL A 79 -3.28 7.01 21.52
C VAL A 79 -1.80 7.03 21.18
N THR A 80 -1.33 7.95 20.35
CA THR A 80 0.09 8.14 20.06
C THR A 80 0.86 8.53 21.31
N GLY A 81 0.31 9.39 22.17
CA GLY A 81 0.91 9.74 23.45
C GLY A 81 1.03 8.53 24.39
N LYS A 82 -0.05 7.77 24.55
CA LYS A 82 -0.09 6.53 25.35
C LYS A 82 0.84 5.46 24.78
N MET A 83 0.85 5.29 23.46
CA MET A 83 1.71 4.32 22.78
C MET A 83 3.18 4.73 22.83
N SER A 84 3.49 6.03 22.72
CA SER A 84 4.85 6.55 22.86
C SER A 84 5.34 6.40 24.30
N ALA A 85 4.51 6.69 25.30
CA ALA A 85 4.83 6.45 26.70
C ALA A 85 5.04 4.96 26.99
N MET A 86 4.13 4.10 26.50
CA MET A 86 4.24 2.65 26.65
C MET A 86 5.45 2.09 25.90
N ALA A 87 5.76 2.60 24.70
CA ALA A 87 6.97 2.25 23.96
C ALA A 87 8.24 2.72 24.69
N GLY A 88 8.22 3.89 25.33
CA GLY A 88 9.32 4.36 26.18
C GLY A 88 9.54 3.44 27.38
N GLU A 89 8.46 3.05 28.08
CA GLU A 89 8.53 2.10 29.20
C GLU A 89 8.97 0.71 28.75
N VAL A 90 8.44 0.21 27.64
CA VAL A 90 8.83 -1.07 27.06
C VAL A 90 10.27 -1.00 26.59
N THR A 91 10.74 0.04 25.91
CA THR A 91 12.14 0.17 25.50
C THR A 91 13.08 0.26 26.70
N ASN A 92 12.71 0.99 27.76
CA ASN A 92 13.53 1.07 28.98
C ASN A 92 13.57 -0.27 29.73
N LYS A 93 12.45 -0.98 29.83
CA LYS A 93 12.34 -2.27 30.53
C LYS A 93 12.85 -3.45 29.69
N ALA A 94 12.70 -3.34 28.37
CA ALA A 94 13.22 -4.28 27.39
C ALA A 94 14.68 -4.02 27.07
N GLY A 95 15.26 -2.84 27.34
CA GLY A 95 16.71 -2.62 27.22
C GLY A 95 17.50 -3.65 28.02
N ALA A 96 17.16 -3.82 29.30
CA ALA A 96 17.74 -4.88 30.14
C ALA A 96 17.42 -6.31 29.65
N SER A 97 16.29 -6.50 28.96
CA SER A 97 15.95 -7.78 28.34
C SER A 97 16.69 -7.99 27.01
N TRP A 98 17.05 -6.92 26.32
CA TRP A 98 17.85 -6.88 25.10
C TRP A 98 19.31 -7.19 25.41
N ASP A 99 19.89 -6.63 26.46
CA ASP A 99 21.22 -7.03 26.95
C ASP A 99 21.25 -8.53 27.27
N LYS A 100 20.18 -9.04 27.89
CA LYS A 100 20.05 -10.48 28.17
C LYS A 100 19.90 -11.31 26.90
N LEU A 101 19.14 -10.83 25.90
CA LEU A 101 19.01 -11.48 24.59
C LEU A 101 20.33 -11.43 23.81
N GLU A 102 21.09 -10.36 23.91
CA GLU A 102 22.43 -10.23 23.34
C GLU A 102 23.36 -11.27 23.97
N SER A 103 23.35 -11.42 25.30
CA SER A 103 24.14 -12.48 25.96
C SER A 103 23.73 -13.90 25.53
N ILE A 104 22.44 -14.16 25.31
CA ILE A 104 21.94 -15.46 24.85
C ILE A 104 22.28 -15.67 23.37
N PHE A 105 22.21 -14.62 22.56
CA PHE A 105 22.57 -14.65 21.16
C PHE A 105 24.08 -14.87 20.98
N GLU A 106 24.92 -14.18 21.75
CA GLU A 106 26.36 -14.41 21.81
C GLU A 106 26.66 -15.85 22.26
N ALA A 107 26.01 -16.33 23.33
CA ALA A 107 26.19 -17.71 23.78
C ALA A 107 25.76 -18.74 22.71
N ARG A 108 24.67 -18.46 21.98
CA ARG A 108 24.18 -19.34 20.90
C ARG A 108 25.08 -19.28 19.67
N THR A 109 25.58 -18.10 19.33
CA THR A 109 26.50 -17.85 18.21
C THR A 109 27.86 -18.47 18.49
N ALA A 110 28.40 -18.28 19.71
CA ALA A 110 29.61 -18.95 20.18
C ALA A 110 29.44 -20.47 20.13
N LYS A 111 28.32 -21.01 20.62
CA LYS A 111 28.04 -22.46 20.58
C LYS A 111 27.92 -23.00 19.15
N ALA A 112 27.37 -22.21 18.22
CA ALA A 112 27.30 -22.56 16.81
C ALA A 112 28.68 -22.52 16.14
N MET A 113 29.51 -21.51 16.45
CA MET A 113 30.90 -21.43 15.97
C MET A 113 31.77 -22.57 16.50
N SER A 114 31.63 -22.94 17.78
CA SER A 114 32.33 -24.09 18.37
C SER A 114 31.90 -25.40 17.71
N LYS A 115 30.62 -25.56 17.37
CA LYS A 115 30.11 -26.73 16.61
C LYS A 115 30.65 -26.78 15.17
N LEU A 116 30.97 -25.64 14.58
CA LEU A 116 31.56 -25.52 13.24
C LEU A 116 33.10 -25.68 13.24
N GLY A 117 33.71 -25.87 14.42
CA GLY A 117 35.16 -26.08 14.56
C GLY A 117 35.99 -24.80 14.55
N VAL A 118 35.38 -23.63 14.74
CA VAL A 118 36.13 -22.36 14.88
C VAL A 118 36.61 -22.25 16.34
N PRO A 119 37.93 -22.25 16.60
CA PRO A 119 38.47 -22.07 17.95
C PRO A 119 38.04 -20.71 18.51
N THR A 120 37.53 -20.67 19.74
CA THR A 120 37.11 -19.41 20.36
C THR A 120 38.30 -18.67 20.97
N ALA A 121 38.17 -17.37 21.19
CA ALA A 121 39.24 -16.56 21.79
C ALA A 121 39.67 -17.06 23.18
N LYS A 122 38.75 -17.66 23.94
CA LYS A 122 39.03 -18.26 25.25
C LYS A 122 39.87 -19.53 25.12
N ASP A 123 39.57 -20.37 24.13
CA ASP A 123 40.34 -21.59 23.86
C ASP A 123 41.79 -21.25 23.48
N VAL A 124 41.97 -20.21 22.66
CA VAL A 124 43.30 -19.72 22.27
C VAL A 124 44.06 -19.20 23.49
N ALA A 125 43.41 -18.40 24.35
CA ALA A 125 44.04 -17.86 25.56
C ALA A 125 44.45 -18.96 26.55
N GLU A 126 43.61 -19.97 26.75
CA GLU A 126 43.92 -21.11 27.63
C GLU A 126 45.07 -21.95 27.06
N LEU A 127 45.10 -22.14 25.74
CA LEU A 127 46.21 -22.82 25.08
C LEU A 127 47.52 -22.03 25.21
N THR A 128 47.48 -20.71 25.02
CA THR A 128 48.63 -19.82 25.22
C THR A 128 49.16 -19.93 26.65
N ALA A 129 48.29 -19.88 27.65
CA ALA A 129 48.69 -20.04 29.05
C ALA A 129 49.33 -21.41 29.33
N ARG A 130 48.80 -22.48 28.74
CA ARG A 130 49.40 -23.82 28.85
C ARG A 130 50.76 -23.89 28.14
N VAL A 131 50.91 -23.25 26.98
CA VAL A 131 52.19 -23.16 26.26
C VAL A 131 53.22 -22.38 27.07
N GLU A 132 52.85 -21.27 27.70
CA GLU A 132 53.75 -20.52 28.58
C GLU A 132 54.15 -21.33 29.80
N ALA A 133 53.21 -22.04 30.43
CA ALA A 133 53.51 -22.91 31.56
C ALA A 133 54.44 -24.08 31.16
N LEU A 134 54.22 -24.68 29.99
CA LEU A 134 55.13 -25.70 29.45
C LEU A 134 56.49 -25.11 29.09
N ALA A 135 56.54 -23.93 28.46
CA ALA A 135 57.79 -23.25 28.13
C ALA A 135 58.60 -22.95 29.40
N ALA A 136 57.93 -22.52 30.47
CA ALA A 136 58.56 -22.32 31.77
C ALA A 136 59.02 -23.63 32.41
N ALA A 137 58.26 -24.73 32.29
CA ALA A 137 58.66 -26.04 32.79
C ALA A 137 59.85 -26.63 31.99
N VAL A 138 59.85 -26.47 30.67
CA VAL A 138 60.96 -26.91 29.79
C VAL A 138 62.21 -26.07 30.04
N ALA A 139 62.09 -24.75 30.25
CA ALA A 139 63.21 -23.91 30.65
C ALA A 139 63.78 -24.30 32.03
N LYS A 140 62.94 -24.85 32.93
CA LYS A 140 63.37 -25.37 34.24
C LYS A 140 63.99 -26.77 34.18
N LEU A 141 63.54 -27.65 33.28
CA LEU A 141 64.08 -29.01 33.13
C LEU A 141 65.27 -29.09 32.15
N GLY A 142 65.29 -28.22 31.14
CA GLY A 142 66.36 -28.11 30.16
C GLY A 142 67.23 -26.91 30.47
N GLY A 143 68.29 -27.11 31.27
CA GLY A 143 69.43 -26.21 31.26
C GLY A 143 69.98 -26.08 29.83
N ASP A 144 70.22 -24.85 29.40
CA ASP A 144 70.94 -24.46 28.18
C ASP A 144 70.82 -25.41 26.96
N VAL A 145 69.74 -25.26 26.19
CA VAL A 145 69.83 -25.52 24.75
C VAL A 145 69.66 -24.20 24.02
N LYS A 146 70.81 -23.64 23.66
CA LYS A 146 71.01 -22.53 22.72
C LYS A 146 70.03 -22.61 21.54
N PRO A 147 69.33 -21.51 21.19
CA PRO A 147 68.38 -21.54 20.08
C PRO A 147 69.14 -21.85 18.77
N ALA A 148 68.86 -23.03 18.21
CA ALA A 148 69.24 -23.34 16.85
C ALA A 148 68.39 -22.46 15.91
N LYS A 149 69.05 -21.46 15.34
CA LYS A 149 68.59 -20.60 14.25
C LYS A 149 67.82 -21.42 13.20
N PRO A 150 66.63 -20.99 12.73
CA PRO A 150 65.90 -21.73 11.72
C PRO A 150 66.73 -21.79 10.44
N ALA A 151 67.12 -23.01 10.06
CA ALA A 151 67.69 -23.30 8.76
C ALA A 151 66.62 -23.02 7.70
N LYS A 152 66.94 -22.13 6.76
CA LYS A 152 66.12 -21.87 5.57
C LYS A 152 65.86 -23.18 4.84
N ALA A 153 64.59 -23.56 4.72
CA ALA A 153 64.17 -24.56 3.77
C ALA A 153 64.55 -24.11 2.34
N PRO A 154 65.06 -25.01 1.48
CA PRO A 154 65.42 -24.66 0.11
C PRO A 154 64.16 -24.29 -0.66
N ARG A 155 64.18 -23.09 -1.27
CA ARG A 155 63.19 -22.66 -2.26
C ARG A 155 63.12 -23.70 -3.36
N LYS A 156 62.04 -24.49 -3.41
CA LYS A 156 61.71 -25.30 -4.57
C LYS A 156 61.39 -24.34 -5.71
N ALA A 157 62.23 -24.41 -6.73
CA ALA A 157 62.11 -23.68 -7.97
C ALA A 157 60.71 -23.82 -8.56
N ALA A 158 60.16 -22.68 -8.99
CA ALA A 158 59.02 -22.65 -9.87
C ALA A 158 59.38 -23.37 -11.17
N ALA A 159 58.59 -24.39 -11.54
CA ALA A 159 58.52 -24.90 -12.88
C ALA A 159 57.07 -24.73 -13.38
N PRO A 160 56.86 -24.21 -14.61
CA PRO A 160 55.57 -23.70 -15.05
C PRO A 160 54.76 -24.72 -15.85
N LYS A 161 53.50 -24.32 -16.13
CA LYS A 161 52.59 -24.80 -17.17
C LYS A 161 51.87 -26.14 -16.94
N LYS A 162 50.54 -26.03 -16.85
CA LYS A 162 49.68 -26.76 -17.81
C LYS A 162 48.51 -25.86 -18.21
N ALA A 163 48.64 -25.30 -19.41
CA ALA A 163 47.59 -24.61 -20.12
C ALA A 163 46.54 -25.61 -20.61
N ALA A 164 45.31 -25.10 -20.69
CA ALA A 164 44.10 -25.77 -21.11
C ALA A 164 44.24 -26.46 -22.47
N ALA A 165 43.64 -27.65 -22.57
CA ALA A 165 43.30 -28.26 -23.84
C ALA A 165 41.82 -28.66 -23.82
N LYS A 166 41.10 -28.06 -24.77
CA LYS A 166 40.27 -28.76 -25.77
C LYS A 166 38.75 -28.51 -25.72
N ALA A 167 38.35 -27.93 -26.87
CA ALA A 167 37.15 -28.16 -27.67
C ALA A 167 35.87 -27.39 -27.35
N ALA A 168 35.66 -26.38 -28.19
CA ALA A 168 34.37 -25.98 -28.72
C ALA A 168 33.79 -27.07 -29.63
N ALA A 169 32.47 -27.31 -29.54
CA ALA A 169 31.52 -27.36 -30.66
C ALA A 169 30.12 -27.84 -30.22
N ALA A 170 29.11 -27.28 -30.89
CA ALA A 170 27.72 -27.75 -31.06
C ALA A 170 26.62 -27.26 -30.08
N ALA A 171 25.85 -26.29 -30.58
CA ALA A 171 24.41 -26.08 -30.31
C ALA A 171 23.58 -27.25 -30.94
N PRO A 172 22.27 -27.47 -30.68
CA PRO A 172 21.20 -26.47 -30.53
C PRO A 172 20.12 -26.73 -29.45
N ALA A 173 19.18 -25.78 -29.33
CA ALA A 173 18.02 -25.74 -28.44
C ALA A 173 16.98 -26.85 -28.68
N PRO A 174 16.01 -27.03 -27.75
CA PRO A 174 14.66 -26.54 -28.03
C PRO A 174 13.92 -25.88 -26.84
N ALA A 175 12.92 -25.07 -27.19
CA ALA A 175 11.96 -24.38 -26.31
C ALA A 175 11.02 -25.35 -25.54
N PRO A 176 10.25 -24.91 -24.51
CA PRO A 176 8.94 -24.29 -24.79
C PRO A 176 8.42 -23.27 -23.73
N ALA A 177 7.47 -22.42 -24.14
CA ALA A 177 6.12 -22.31 -23.55
C ALA A 177 5.49 -20.91 -23.78
N LYS A 178 4.43 -20.90 -24.59
CA LYS A 178 3.43 -19.83 -24.69
C LYS A 178 2.45 -19.94 -23.51
N LYS A 179 1.97 -18.83 -22.94
CA LYS A 179 0.52 -18.50 -22.85
C LYS A 179 0.23 -17.12 -22.23
N ALA A 180 -0.73 -16.43 -22.86
CA ALA A 180 -1.72 -15.47 -22.33
C ALA A 180 -1.22 -14.16 -21.69
N ALA A 181 -1.87 -13.01 -21.76
CA ALA A 181 -3.04 -12.49 -22.49
C ALA A 181 -3.03 -10.96 -22.24
N ALA A 182 -3.45 -10.16 -23.23
CA ALA A 182 -3.83 -8.75 -23.03
C ALA A 182 -5.08 -8.66 -22.12
N PRO A 183 -5.46 -7.53 -21.45
CA PRO A 183 -5.48 -6.19 -22.05
C PRO A 183 -5.26 -4.97 -21.10
N ARG A 184 -5.14 -3.77 -21.73
CA ARG A 184 -5.81 -2.48 -21.40
C ARG A 184 -4.90 -1.24 -21.40
N LYS A 185 -4.97 -0.53 -22.54
CA LYS A 185 -5.20 0.92 -22.73
C LYS A 185 -4.93 1.81 -21.50
N ALA A 186 -3.74 2.43 -21.47
CA ALA A 186 -3.46 3.62 -20.68
C ALA A 186 -3.47 4.86 -21.58
N ALA A 187 -4.18 5.88 -21.12
CA ALA A 187 -4.32 7.18 -21.76
C ALA A 187 -3.01 7.99 -21.69
N ALA A 188 -2.68 8.67 -22.78
CA ALA A 188 -1.71 9.77 -22.78
C ALA A 188 -2.41 11.03 -23.29
N LYS A 189 -2.73 11.94 -22.36
CA LYS A 189 -3.05 13.34 -22.65
C LYS A 189 -1.75 14.11 -22.92
N LYS A 190 -1.65 14.68 -24.11
CA LYS A 190 -0.83 15.83 -24.54
C LYS A 190 -1.71 16.46 -25.64
N SER A 191 -1.94 17.77 -25.77
CA SER A 191 -1.31 18.97 -25.24
C SER A 191 -2.18 20.12 -25.78
N ALA A 192 -2.42 21.17 -24.99
CA ALA A 192 -2.77 22.50 -25.53
C ALA A 192 -1.52 23.09 -26.23
N PRO A 193 -1.66 24.07 -27.15
CA PRO A 193 -1.81 25.46 -26.68
C PRO A 193 -2.71 26.38 -27.55
N ALA A 194 -3.17 27.44 -26.86
CA ALA A 194 -3.40 28.84 -27.27
C ALA A 194 -3.64 29.22 -28.74
N ALA A 195 -4.79 29.87 -28.97
CA ALA A 195 -4.91 31.21 -29.55
C ALA A 195 -6.26 31.81 -29.12
#